data_AF-A0A017SQV0-F1
#
_entry.id   AF-A0A017SQV0-F1
#
_cell.length_a   1.000
_cell.length_b   1.000
_cell.length_c   1.000
_cell.angle_alpha   90.00
_cell.angle_beta   90.00
_cell.angle_gamma   90.00
#
_symmetry.space_group_name_H-M   'P 1'
#
loop_
_entity.id
_entity.type
_entity.pdbx_description
1 polymer ?
#
loop_
_entity_poly.entity_id
_entity_poly.type
_entity_poly.pdbx_seq_one_letter_code
_entity_poly.pdbx_strand_id
1 'polypeptide(L)'
;MRRLSFDQTNGLDDSHASKTYNGNGTADKDPGPIVYPSTEFLIHEKADVLIPRTIPITGIDMNTAANPPIIGTGPDSIWATVNISAEASSNEPFNLGWPAPLDVVIILDIVPHIHISMLRQIVISSLAIVSSLTAVDDRFAIVYVDKDSADGFGLLLPMDVHSLDSARIAMDIFSLHQLTGQRSRKIDLQQIIRQISETVYLRDRLALCHAFFVTASPSVRLSTPATDRGIGFHTISPHFRFPFSGSDIPSGWHIFYDTNSYDANSKEAVLKHKISTAIEHMRTGVEPGVVTDLKLSLVAGDRCQVQAVLEECHLDLLRPGERWMVPVQVRVPAASIRQPLRVTGGNTTCRNSHPTVDKVMTQLQDLLTDFSHGDTTQHIMSARLEYRHTLLSVQNTVQLESSCMVVRDVHEFGIASLEP
;
A
#
# COMPACT_ATOMS: atom_id res chain seq x y z
N MET A 1 17.76 4.68 52.11
CA MET A 1 17.45 4.86 53.55
C MET A 1 16.23 4.00 53.85
N ARG A 2 16.28 3.06 54.82
CA ARG A 2 15.26 2.00 55.07
C ARG A 2 15.06 1.07 53.84
N ARG A 3 15.28 -0.26 53.86
CA ARG A 3 15.26 -1.29 54.90
C ARG A 3 13.90 -1.43 55.60
N LEU A 4 13.16 -2.47 55.21
CA LEU A 4 12.63 -3.46 56.14
C LEU A 4 12.78 -4.86 55.52
N SER A 5 13.06 -5.83 56.37
CA SER A 5 13.20 -7.27 56.11
C SER A 5 12.73 -7.99 57.36
N PHE A 6 12.05 -9.12 57.26
CA PHE A 6 12.23 -10.33 58.07
C PHE A 6 11.45 -11.45 57.31
N ASP A 7 11.92 -12.68 57.05
CA ASP A 7 12.48 -13.74 57.92
C ASP A 7 11.44 -14.31 58.92
N GLN A 8 11.30 -15.63 59.16
CA GLN A 8 11.98 -16.83 58.61
C GLN A 8 11.26 -18.15 59.07
N THR A 9 11.78 -19.33 58.67
CA THR A 9 11.65 -20.70 59.31
C THR A 9 10.30 -21.45 59.29
N ASN A 10 10.22 -22.80 59.41
CA ASN A 10 11.13 -23.96 59.12
C ASN A 10 10.34 -25.30 59.12
N GLY A 11 10.94 -26.39 58.59
CA GLY A 11 10.46 -27.79 58.66
C GLY A 11 10.42 -28.48 57.28
N LEU A 12 11.15 -29.54 56.90
CA LEU A 12 11.90 -30.62 57.62
C LEU A 12 10.97 -31.57 58.41
N ASP A 13 10.98 -32.90 58.29
CA ASP A 13 11.68 -33.89 57.42
C ASP A 13 10.67 -35.05 57.09
N ASP A 14 10.93 -36.27 56.55
CA ASP A 14 12.13 -37.10 56.33
C ASP A 14 11.86 -38.20 55.24
N SER A 15 12.89 -39.02 54.93
CA SER A 15 12.83 -40.46 54.62
C SER A 15 12.71 -40.96 53.16
N HIS A 16 13.89 -41.00 52.53
CA HIS A 16 14.42 -42.09 51.70
C HIS A 16 13.61 -43.40 51.49
N ALA A 17 13.56 -43.86 50.24
CA ALA A 17 13.83 -45.27 49.90
C ALA A 17 14.46 -45.40 48.51
N SER A 18 15.59 -46.11 48.38
CA SER A 18 16.25 -46.37 47.10
C SER A 18 15.95 -47.79 46.59
N LYS A 19 15.76 -47.93 45.27
CA LYS A 19 15.77 -49.23 44.57
C LYS A 19 16.19 -49.05 43.12
N THR A 20 17.30 -49.68 42.74
CA THR A 20 17.72 -49.85 41.35
C THR A 20 16.89 -50.94 40.66
N TYR A 21 16.53 -50.71 39.40
CA TYR A 21 16.12 -51.78 38.49
C TYR A 21 16.55 -51.42 37.05
N ASN A 22 17.15 -52.37 36.35
CA ASN A 22 17.44 -52.23 34.93
C ASN A 22 16.19 -52.55 34.11
N GLY A 23 15.93 -51.77 33.06
CA GLY A 23 14.87 -52.05 32.09
C GLY A 23 15.15 -51.34 30.76
N ASN A 24 15.39 -52.12 29.71
CA ASN A 24 15.38 -51.58 28.34
C ASN A 24 13.94 -51.25 27.97
N GLY A 25 13.65 -49.97 27.73
CA GLY A 25 12.38 -49.49 27.18
C GLY A 25 12.65 -48.58 25.99
N THR A 26 12.05 -48.90 24.84
CA THR A 26 12.05 -48.03 23.67
C THR A 26 11.24 -46.78 23.96
N ALA A 27 11.83 -45.61 23.75
CA ALA A 27 11.16 -44.32 23.94
C ALA A 27 10.23 -44.03 22.75
N ASP A 28 9.01 -44.57 22.79
CA ASP A 28 7.92 -44.03 21.98
C ASP A 28 7.69 -42.58 22.38
N LYS A 29 7.65 -41.70 21.38
CA LYS A 29 7.34 -40.28 21.57
C LYS A 29 5.84 -40.10 21.54
N ASP A 30 5.26 -39.85 22.70
CA ASP A 30 3.87 -39.43 22.87
C ASP A 30 3.60 -38.14 22.04
N PRO A 31 2.83 -38.21 20.94
CA PRO A 31 2.46 -37.03 20.16
C PRO A 31 1.15 -36.49 20.71
N GLY A 32 1.22 -35.33 21.37
CA GLY A 32 0.03 -34.63 21.87
C GLY A 32 -1.06 -34.49 20.78
N PRO A 33 -2.35 -34.53 21.17
CA PRO A 33 -3.45 -34.82 20.25
C PRO A 33 -3.55 -33.80 19.11
N ILE A 34 -3.18 -34.24 17.90
CA ILE A 34 -3.56 -33.57 16.66
C ILE A 34 -5.07 -33.71 16.53
N VAL A 35 -5.80 -32.62 16.76
CA VAL A 35 -7.24 -32.59 16.62
C VAL A 35 -7.60 -32.56 15.13
N TYR A 36 -7.84 -33.75 14.57
CA TYR A 36 -8.50 -33.88 13.28
C TYR A 36 -9.95 -33.38 13.40
N PRO A 37 -10.45 -32.56 12.47
CA PRO A 37 -11.83 -32.06 12.53
C PRO A 37 -12.83 -33.18 12.25
N SER A 38 -13.57 -33.60 13.26
CA SER A 38 -14.64 -34.60 13.15
C SER A 38 -15.76 -34.12 12.22
N THR A 39 -16.12 -34.93 11.22
CA THR A 39 -17.04 -34.55 10.14
C THR A 39 -18.54 -34.64 10.52
N GLU A 40 -18.94 -34.01 11.64
CA GLU A 40 -20.34 -33.94 12.08
C GLU A 40 -20.77 -32.49 12.34
N PHE A 41 -21.11 -31.76 11.27
CA PHE A 41 -21.79 -30.46 11.38
C PHE A 41 -23.27 -30.57 11.00
N LEU A 42 -24.12 -30.13 11.93
CA LEU A 42 -25.57 -30.08 11.77
C LEU A 42 -25.96 -29.10 10.66
N ILE A 43 -26.96 -29.49 9.85
CA ILE A 43 -27.62 -28.60 8.90
C ILE A 43 -28.51 -27.63 9.69
N HIS A 44 -27.93 -26.52 10.15
CA HIS A 44 -28.70 -25.39 10.65
C HIS A 44 -29.23 -24.54 9.49
N GLU A 45 -30.39 -23.93 9.71
CA GLU A 45 -31.04 -23.05 8.74
C GLU A 45 -30.16 -21.83 8.44
N LYS A 46 -30.15 -21.39 7.18
CA LYS A 46 -29.33 -20.24 6.75
C LYS A 46 -29.75 -18.98 7.49
N ALA A 47 -28.82 -18.35 8.21
CA ALA A 47 -28.90 -16.92 8.42
C ALA A 47 -28.74 -16.19 7.07
N ASP A 48 -29.53 -15.14 6.84
CA ASP A 48 -29.39 -14.30 5.64
C ASP A 48 -28.08 -13.50 5.74
N VAL A 49 -27.10 -13.83 4.88
CA VAL A 49 -25.81 -13.14 4.85
C VAL A 49 -26.01 -11.65 4.55
N LEU A 50 -25.37 -10.77 5.32
CA LEU A 50 -25.38 -9.35 5.01
C LEU A 50 -24.55 -9.13 3.73
N ILE A 51 -25.22 -8.76 2.63
CA ILE A 51 -24.57 -8.44 1.37
C ILE A 51 -24.24 -6.93 1.36
N PRO A 52 -23.00 -6.53 1.06
CA PRO A 52 -22.63 -5.13 0.88
C PRO A 52 -23.51 -4.39 -0.14
N ARG A 53 -23.81 -3.13 0.14
CA ARG A 53 -24.53 -2.21 -0.77
C ARG A 53 -23.55 -1.66 -1.80
N THR A 54 -23.87 -1.80 -3.08
CA THR A 54 -23.09 -1.27 -4.20
C THR A 54 -23.23 0.26 -4.33
N ILE A 55 -22.62 1.00 -3.40
CA ILE A 55 -22.54 2.47 -3.42
C ILE A 55 -21.07 2.86 -3.57
N PRO A 56 -20.55 2.99 -4.81
CA PRO A 56 -19.12 3.27 -5.03
C PRO A 56 -18.72 4.65 -4.51
N ILE A 57 -17.69 4.71 -3.66
CA ILE A 57 -17.18 5.94 -3.02
C ILE A 57 -15.68 6.20 -3.26
N THR A 58 -15.07 5.44 -4.18
CA THR A 58 -13.66 5.56 -4.54
C THR A 58 -13.40 6.77 -5.44
N GLY A 59 -12.99 7.88 -4.83
CA GLY A 59 -12.49 9.05 -5.55
C GLY A 59 -11.09 8.83 -6.11
N ILE A 60 -10.63 9.79 -6.92
CA ILE A 60 -9.24 9.90 -7.36
C ILE A 60 -8.63 11.19 -6.81
N ASP A 61 -7.42 11.11 -6.28
CA ASP A 61 -6.50 12.25 -6.14
C ASP A 61 -5.41 12.20 -7.23
N MET A 62 -4.91 13.37 -7.66
CA MET A 62 -3.84 13.48 -8.64
C MET A 62 -2.89 14.65 -8.35
N ASN A 63 -1.61 14.33 -8.14
CA ASN A 63 -0.55 15.30 -7.86
C ASN A 63 0.66 15.11 -8.80
N THR A 64 1.17 16.19 -9.38
CA THR A 64 2.32 16.16 -10.32
C THR A 64 3.54 16.86 -9.72
N ALA A 65 4.51 16.07 -9.27
CA ALA A 65 5.73 16.57 -8.64
C ALA A 65 6.95 16.45 -9.56
N ALA A 66 7.84 17.45 -9.53
CA ALA A 66 9.18 17.33 -10.11
C ALA A 66 10.07 16.47 -9.22
N ASN A 67 10.95 15.67 -9.84
CA ASN A 67 11.78 14.68 -9.17
C ASN A 67 13.25 14.79 -9.62
N PRO A 68 14.21 14.30 -8.80
CA PRO A 68 15.58 14.09 -9.24
C PRO A 68 15.64 13.20 -10.50
N PRO A 69 16.67 13.34 -11.35
CA PRO A 69 16.72 12.65 -12.64
C PRO A 69 16.78 11.12 -12.46
N ILE A 70 15.77 10.44 -13.02
CA ILE A 70 15.62 8.97 -12.91
C ILE A 70 16.54 8.26 -13.90
N ILE A 71 16.65 8.79 -15.13
CA ILE A 71 17.54 8.30 -16.18
C ILE A 71 18.15 9.50 -16.91
N GLY A 72 19.48 9.54 -17.00
CA GLY A 72 20.25 10.52 -17.77
C GLY A 72 20.38 11.90 -17.11
N THR A 73 21.58 12.49 -17.19
CA THR A 73 21.92 13.82 -16.66
C THR A 73 21.98 14.86 -17.78
N GLY A 74 20.88 15.03 -18.52
CA GLY A 74 20.77 16.09 -19.52
C GLY A 74 20.45 17.43 -18.85
N PRO A 75 21.28 18.49 -19.00
CA PRO A 75 21.06 19.77 -18.30
C PRO A 75 19.77 20.49 -18.72
N ASP A 76 19.24 20.17 -19.91
CA ASP A 76 17.97 20.69 -20.42
C ASP A 76 16.73 19.88 -19.98
N SER A 77 16.87 18.81 -19.18
CA SER A 77 15.75 17.88 -18.90
C SER A 77 15.48 17.67 -17.42
N ILE A 78 14.21 17.89 -17.03
CA ILE A 78 13.70 17.63 -15.68
C ILE A 78 12.78 16.41 -15.73
N TRP A 79 12.87 15.56 -14.71
CA TRP A 79 11.93 14.46 -14.50
C TRP A 79 10.77 14.94 -13.64
N ALA A 80 9.55 14.56 -14.00
CA ALA A 80 8.34 14.75 -13.20
C ALA A 80 7.58 13.42 -13.10
N THR A 81 6.81 13.23 -12.04
CA THR A 81 5.92 12.07 -11.91
C THR A 81 4.51 12.56 -11.62
N VAL A 82 3.57 12.15 -12.47
CA VAL A 82 2.14 12.25 -12.17
C VAL A 82 1.80 11.09 -11.25
N ASN A 83 1.40 11.38 -10.02
CA ASN A 83 0.94 10.39 -9.05
C ASN A 83 -0.58 10.45 -8.98
N ILE A 84 -1.23 9.30 -9.19
CA ILE A 84 -2.69 9.14 -9.20
C ILE A 84 -3.03 8.09 -8.14
N SER A 85 -3.91 8.42 -7.20
CA SER A 85 -4.32 7.55 -6.10
C SER A 85 -5.82 7.36 -6.11
N ALA A 86 -6.29 6.11 -6.00
CA ALA A 86 -7.69 5.82 -5.74
C ALA A 86 -7.91 5.71 -4.23
N GLU A 87 -8.78 6.54 -3.66
CA GLU A 87 -9.04 6.57 -2.21
C GLU A 87 -10.55 6.64 -1.95
N ALA A 88 -11.04 5.77 -1.07
CA ALA A 88 -12.44 5.77 -0.67
C ALA A 88 -12.70 6.91 0.32
N SER A 89 -13.63 7.82 -0.01
CA SER A 89 -13.87 9.02 0.79
C SER A 89 -14.48 8.70 2.16
N SER A 90 -13.67 8.78 3.22
CA SER A 90 -14.11 8.70 4.63
C SER A 90 -14.44 10.06 5.26
N ASN A 91 -14.36 11.15 4.49
CA ASN A 91 -14.48 12.53 4.98
C ASN A 91 -15.85 12.91 5.56
N GLU A 92 -16.89 12.14 5.27
CA GLU A 92 -18.13 12.15 6.04
C GLU A 92 -18.31 10.76 6.69
N PRO A 93 -18.59 10.68 8.01
CA PRO A 93 -18.91 9.40 8.63
C PRO A 93 -20.25 8.90 8.07
N PHE A 94 -20.22 7.73 7.42
CA PHE A 94 -21.41 7.04 6.93
C PHE A 94 -22.29 6.61 8.12
N ASN A 95 -23.14 7.52 8.59
CA ASN A 95 -24.13 7.31 9.65
C ASN A 95 -25.31 6.42 9.18
N LEU A 96 -24.97 5.24 8.64
CA LEU A 96 -25.91 4.25 8.09
C LEU A 96 -26.49 3.33 9.16
N GLY A 97 -25.96 3.34 10.38
CA GLY A 97 -26.45 2.56 11.51
C GLY A 97 -25.37 2.32 12.57
N TRP A 98 -25.56 1.27 13.37
CA TRP A 98 -24.48 0.67 14.15
C TRP A 98 -23.50 -0.04 13.21
N PRO A 99 -22.19 -0.11 13.54
CA PRO A 99 -21.23 -0.84 12.73
C PRO A 99 -21.61 -2.32 12.63
N ALA A 100 -21.56 -2.88 11.42
CA ALA A 100 -21.85 -4.29 11.21
C ALA A 100 -20.72 -5.19 11.79
N PRO A 101 -21.07 -6.34 12.40
CA PRO A 101 -20.12 -7.40 12.73
C PRO A 101 -19.40 -7.91 11.48
N LEU A 102 -18.10 -8.19 11.59
CA LEU A 102 -17.30 -8.73 10.51
C LEU A 102 -16.91 -10.20 10.78
N ASP A 103 -16.98 -11.04 9.74
CA ASP A 103 -16.35 -12.35 9.70
C ASP A 103 -15.18 -12.28 8.71
N VAL A 104 -13.94 -12.36 9.21
CA VAL A 104 -12.73 -12.02 8.42
C VAL A 104 -11.82 -13.23 8.22
N VAL A 105 -11.53 -13.60 6.97
CA VAL A 105 -10.55 -14.66 6.68
C VAL A 105 -9.24 -14.05 6.19
N ILE A 106 -8.16 -14.23 6.95
CA ILE A 106 -6.80 -13.83 6.54
C ILE A 106 -6.15 -15.02 5.83
N ILE A 107 -5.82 -14.85 4.55
CA ILE A 107 -5.24 -15.87 3.66
C ILE A 107 -3.77 -15.51 3.40
N LEU A 108 -2.85 -16.35 3.87
CA LEU A 108 -1.40 -16.14 3.80
C LEU A 108 -0.75 -16.91 2.65
N ASP A 109 0.16 -16.28 1.91
CA ASP A 109 0.69 -16.82 0.64
C ASP A 109 2.01 -17.65 0.75
N ILE A 110 2.03 -18.75 -0.02
CA ILE A 110 3.10 -19.74 -0.28
C ILE A 110 4.43 -19.21 -0.88
N VAL A 111 4.92 -18.02 -0.52
CA VAL A 111 6.02 -17.33 -1.24
C VAL A 111 7.39 -18.05 -1.15
N PRO A 112 7.93 -18.65 -2.23
CA PRO A 112 9.21 -19.34 -2.19
C PRO A 112 10.38 -18.36 -2.01
N HIS A 113 11.40 -18.77 -1.24
CA HIS A 113 12.62 -17.98 -1.01
C HIS A 113 12.35 -16.56 -0.45
N ILE A 114 11.27 -16.39 0.33
CA ILE A 114 10.92 -15.12 0.95
C ILE A 114 12.05 -14.59 1.84
N HIS A 115 12.39 -13.31 1.68
CA HIS A 115 13.35 -12.64 2.56
C HIS A 115 12.71 -12.33 3.93
N ILE A 116 13.47 -12.38 5.02
CA ILE A 116 12.96 -12.19 6.39
C ILE A 116 12.23 -10.85 6.55
N SER A 117 12.69 -9.77 5.89
CA SER A 117 12.00 -8.48 5.94
C SER A 117 10.61 -8.52 5.28
N MET A 118 10.41 -9.34 4.25
CA MET A 118 9.13 -9.52 3.56
C MET A 118 8.18 -10.40 4.36
N LEU A 119 8.67 -11.48 4.96
CA LEU A 119 7.89 -12.31 5.90
C LEU A 119 7.41 -11.45 7.09
N ARG A 120 8.27 -10.58 7.63
CA ARG A 120 7.88 -9.60 8.66
C ARG A 120 6.76 -8.67 8.20
N GLN A 121 6.68 -8.28 6.92
CA GLN A 121 5.56 -7.46 6.42
C GLN A 121 4.24 -8.26 6.30
N ILE A 122 4.29 -9.55 5.93
CA ILE A 122 3.10 -10.42 5.98
C ILE A 122 2.56 -10.52 7.41
N VAL A 123 3.45 -10.77 8.39
CA VAL A 123 3.12 -10.85 9.82
C VAL A 123 2.56 -9.52 10.35
N ILE A 124 3.23 -8.39 10.09
CA ILE A 124 2.77 -7.07 10.53
C ILE A 124 1.40 -6.74 9.92
N SER A 125 1.20 -6.99 8.62
CA SER A 125 -0.07 -6.74 7.94
C SER A 125 -1.22 -7.56 8.56
N SER A 126 -0.96 -8.84 8.83
CA SER A 126 -1.96 -9.76 9.39
C SER A 126 -2.32 -9.40 10.84
N LEU A 127 -1.33 -9.06 11.66
CA LEU A 127 -1.57 -8.57 13.03
C LEU A 127 -2.22 -7.18 13.03
N ALA A 128 -1.98 -6.34 12.03
CA ALA A 128 -2.66 -5.05 11.88
C ALA A 128 -4.14 -5.23 11.51
N ILE A 129 -4.50 -6.21 10.67
CA ILE A 129 -5.91 -6.59 10.43
C ILE A 129 -6.57 -6.95 11.77
N VAL A 130 -6.01 -7.93 12.49
CA VAL A 130 -6.55 -8.39 13.78
C VAL A 130 -6.63 -7.25 14.82
N SER A 131 -5.67 -6.32 14.84
CA SER A 131 -5.66 -5.19 15.77
C SER A 131 -6.74 -4.13 15.48
N SER A 132 -7.35 -4.15 14.29
CA SER A 132 -8.47 -3.28 13.89
C SER A 132 -9.85 -3.96 13.99
N LEU A 133 -9.89 -5.23 14.43
CA LEU A 133 -11.13 -5.95 14.71
C LEU A 133 -11.61 -5.72 16.15
N THR A 134 -12.92 -5.71 16.34
CA THR A 134 -13.58 -5.52 17.63
C THR A 134 -13.78 -6.88 18.28
N ALA A 135 -12.99 -7.21 19.29
CA ALA A 135 -12.99 -8.52 19.98
C ALA A 135 -14.27 -8.88 20.78
N VAL A 136 -15.38 -8.19 20.53
CA VAL A 136 -16.73 -8.48 21.04
C VAL A 136 -17.65 -8.93 19.89
N ASP A 137 -17.55 -8.25 18.75
CA ASP A 137 -18.49 -8.40 17.63
C ASP A 137 -17.88 -9.10 16.42
N ASP A 138 -16.55 -9.04 16.20
CA ASP A 138 -15.90 -9.63 15.04
C ASP A 138 -15.37 -11.04 15.31
N ARG A 139 -15.39 -11.87 14.27
CA ARG A 139 -14.67 -13.14 14.23
C ARG A 139 -13.59 -13.07 13.15
N PHE A 140 -12.55 -13.87 13.31
CA PHE A 140 -11.61 -14.11 12.22
C PHE A 140 -11.11 -15.54 12.16
N ALA A 141 -10.70 -15.95 10.96
CA ALA A 141 -9.93 -17.15 10.71
C ALA A 141 -8.56 -16.77 10.12
N ILE A 142 -7.56 -17.62 10.35
CA ILE A 142 -6.24 -17.49 9.71
C ILE A 142 -5.95 -18.80 8.99
N VAL A 143 -5.75 -18.72 7.68
CA VAL A 143 -5.40 -19.83 6.78
C VAL A 143 -4.16 -19.48 5.98
N TYR A 144 -3.41 -20.49 5.54
CA TYR A 144 -2.30 -20.35 4.61
C TYR A 144 -2.45 -21.29 3.42
N VAL A 145 -1.94 -20.87 2.27
CA VAL A 145 -1.87 -21.69 1.06
C VAL A 145 -0.96 -22.89 1.32
N ASP A 146 -1.51 -24.11 1.27
CA ASP A 146 -0.77 -25.35 1.53
C ASP A 146 -1.03 -26.38 0.44
N LYS A 147 -0.05 -26.52 -0.45
CA LYS A 147 -0.04 -27.47 -1.56
C LYS A 147 -0.10 -28.96 -1.12
N ASP A 148 0.30 -29.25 0.12
CA ASP A 148 0.45 -30.62 0.63
C ASP A 148 -0.79 -31.05 1.46
N SER A 149 -1.68 -30.10 1.78
CA SER A 149 -3.04 -30.33 2.31
C SER A 149 -3.99 -30.83 1.22
N ALA A 150 -4.94 -31.70 1.60
CA ALA A 150 -5.97 -32.23 0.69
C ALA A 150 -6.89 -31.13 0.12
N ASP A 151 -7.14 -30.07 0.91
CA ASP A 151 -7.97 -28.93 0.51
C ASP A 151 -7.17 -27.77 -0.10
N GLY A 152 -5.84 -27.92 -0.24
CA GLY A 152 -4.96 -26.88 -0.77
C GLY A 152 -4.67 -25.71 0.17
N PHE A 153 -5.17 -25.76 1.41
CA PHE A 153 -4.86 -24.80 2.47
C PHE A 153 -4.70 -25.48 3.84
N GLY A 154 -3.93 -24.83 4.72
CA GLY A 154 -3.80 -25.17 6.12
C GLY A 154 -4.50 -24.14 7.01
N LEU A 155 -5.13 -24.60 8.09
CA LEU A 155 -5.84 -23.77 9.06
C LEU A 155 -4.95 -23.51 10.29
N LEU A 156 -4.77 -22.25 10.66
CA LEU A 156 -4.02 -21.83 11.85
C LEU A 156 -4.95 -21.39 12.99
N LEU A 157 -6.06 -20.71 12.64
CA LEU A 157 -7.16 -20.40 13.54
C LEU A 157 -8.50 -20.60 12.80
N PRO A 158 -9.48 -21.33 13.36
CA PRO A 158 -10.83 -21.44 12.81
C PRO A 158 -11.57 -20.09 12.91
N MET A 159 -12.70 -19.94 12.20
CA MET A 159 -13.53 -18.73 12.28
C MET A 159 -14.19 -18.59 13.66
N ASP A 160 -13.61 -17.78 14.54
CA ASP A 160 -14.14 -17.53 15.89
C ASP A 160 -13.63 -16.18 16.45
N VAL A 161 -14.04 -15.81 17.66
CA VAL A 161 -13.58 -14.62 18.39
C VAL A 161 -12.23 -14.93 19.08
N HIS A 162 -11.13 -14.60 18.40
CA HIS A 162 -9.77 -14.86 18.91
C HIS A 162 -9.10 -13.61 19.50
N SER A 163 -8.12 -13.83 20.38
CA SER A 163 -7.28 -12.76 20.91
C SER A 163 -6.14 -12.38 19.94
N LEU A 164 -5.60 -11.18 20.10
CA LEU A 164 -4.39 -10.76 19.38
C LEU A 164 -3.17 -11.66 19.69
N ASP A 165 -3.11 -12.25 20.89
CA ASP A 165 -2.05 -13.20 21.25
C ASP A 165 -2.23 -14.57 20.59
N SER A 166 -3.47 -15.02 20.40
CA SER A 166 -3.80 -16.19 19.56
C SER A 166 -3.30 -15.96 18.12
N ALA A 167 -3.53 -14.76 17.57
CA ALA A 167 -3.05 -14.39 16.24
C ALA A 167 -1.52 -14.29 16.16
N ARG A 168 -0.83 -13.81 17.21
CA ARG A 168 0.65 -13.81 17.28
C ARG A 168 1.20 -15.23 17.21
N ILE A 169 0.67 -16.15 18.01
CA ILE A 169 1.08 -17.57 18.00
C ILE A 169 0.84 -18.19 16.61
N ALA A 170 -0.30 -17.90 15.97
CA ALA A 170 -0.57 -18.32 14.60
C ALA A 170 0.43 -17.76 13.57
N MET A 171 0.85 -16.49 13.71
CA MET A 171 1.88 -15.88 12.86
C MET A 171 3.27 -16.49 13.09
N ASP A 172 3.62 -16.87 14.32
CA ASP A 172 4.90 -17.51 14.62
C ASP A 172 4.95 -18.93 14.03
N ILE A 173 3.86 -19.70 14.12
CA ILE A 173 3.70 -21.01 13.47
C ILE A 173 3.79 -20.87 11.95
N PHE A 174 3.08 -19.91 11.35
CA PHE A 174 3.18 -19.61 9.92
C PHE A 174 4.62 -19.25 9.52
N SER A 175 5.29 -18.41 10.31
CA SER A 175 6.66 -17.95 10.02
C SER A 175 7.66 -19.11 10.05
N LEU A 176 7.52 -20.03 11.00
CA LEU A 176 8.33 -21.25 11.05
C LEU A 176 8.05 -22.15 9.85
N HIS A 177 6.78 -22.37 9.50
CA HIS A 177 6.40 -23.14 8.30
C HIS A 177 6.97 -22.51 7.02
N GLN A 178 6.84 -21.20 6.85
CA GLN A 178 7.34 -20.47 5.68
C GLN A 178 8.86 -20.57 5.51
N LEU A 179 9.61 -20.59 6.61
CA LEU A 179 11.08 -20.67 6.61
C LEU A 179 11.61 -22.11 6.47
N THR A 180 10.79 -23.13 6.74
CA THR A 180 11.21 -24.55 6.71
C THR A 180 10.55 -25.36 5.59
N GLY A 181 9.46 -24.88 5.00
CA GLY A 181 8.65 -25.56 4.00
C GLY A 181 9.38 -25.82 2.69
N GLN A 182 9.02 -26.92 2.03
CA GLN A 182 9.62 -27.28 0.74
C GLN A 182 9.11 -26.38 -0.39
N ARG A 183 10.03 -25.97 -1.28
CA ARG A 183 9.78 -25.15 -2.48
C ARG A 183 8.54 -25.66 -3.24
N SER A 184 7.60 -24.76 -3.52
CA SER A 184 6.31 -25.10 -4.12
C SER A 184 6.39 -25.31 -5.65
N ARG A 185 5.44 -26.08 -6.18
CA ARG A 185 5.12 -26.11 -7.62
C ARG A 185 4.13 -24.99 -7.93
N LYS A 186 3.66 -24.89 -9.19
CA LYS A 186 2.54 -23.99 -9.54
C LYS A 186 1.30 -24.39 -8.73
N ILE A 187 0.69 -23.41 -8.05
CA ILE A 187 -0.51 -23.58 -7.22
C ILE A 187 -1.71 -22.91 -7.93
N ASP A 188 -2.90 -23.50 -7.81
CA ASP A 188 -4.15 -22.86 -8.23
C ASP A 188 -4.78 -22.09 -7.06
N LEU A 189 -4.37 -20.82 -6.92
CA LEU A 189 -4.90 -19.92 -5.89
C LEU A 189 -6.41 -19.65 -6.07
N GLN A 190 -6.94 -19.72 -7.29
CA GLN A 190 -8.36 -19.44 -7.55
C GLN A 190 -9.24 -20.55 -6.98
N GLN A 191 -8.85 -21.82 -7.18
CA GLN A 191 -9.52 -22.96 -6.56
C GLN A 191 -9.42 -22.91 -5.03
N ILE A 192 -8.24 -22.62 -4.48
CA ILE A 192 -8.00 -22.61 -3.03
C ILE A 192 -8.80 -21.51 -2.33
N ILE A 193 -8.83 -20.29 -2.87
CA ILE A 193 -9.66 -19.21 -2.31
C ILE A 193 -11.15 -19.58 -2.36
N ARG A 194 -11.61 -20.30 -3.39
CA ARG A 194 -12.99 -20.81 -3.43
C ARG A 194 -13.23 -21.86 -2.34
N GLN A 195 -12.35 -22.85 -2.18
CA GLN A 195 -12.47 -23.88 -1.13
C GLN A 195 -12.48 -23.24 0.27
N ILE A 196 -11.61 -22.26 0.53
CA ILE A 196 -11.63 -21.46 1.77
C ILE A 196 -12.99 -20.76 1.95
N SER A 197 -13.54 -20.15 0.88
CA SER A 197 -14.84 -19.47 0.93
C SER A 197 -16.03 -20.40 1.18
N GLU A 198 -15.91 -21.67 0.78
CA GLU A 198 -16.93 -22.71 0.93
C GLU A 198 -16.87 -23.42 2.30
N THR A 199 -15.70 -23.43 2.96
CA THR A 199 -15.44 -24.24 4.18
C THR A 199 -15.19 -23.44 5.46
N VAL A 200 -14.64 -22.23 5.38
CA VAL A 200 -14.22 -21.45 6.56
C VAL A 200 -15.30 -20.47 7.04
N TYR A 201 -16.19 -20.01 6.16
CA TYR A 201 -17.31 -19.13 6.54
C TYR A 201 -18.50 -19.93 7.07
N LEU A 202 -18.69 -19.86 8.39
CA LEU A 202 -19.91 -20.30 9.04
C LEU A 202 -21.07 -19.34 8.68
N ARG A 203 -22.28 -19.85 8.47
CA ARG A 203 -23.50 -19.06 8.19
C ARG A 203 -24.48 -19.08 9.36
N ASP A 204 -23.94 -19.05 10.57
CA ASP A 204 -24.66 -19.11 11.85
C ASP A 204 -25.08 -17.73 12.38
N ARG A 205 -24.55 -16.64 11.82
CA ARG A 205 -24.84 -15.26 12.24
C ARG A 205 -24.99 -14.26 11.09
N LEU A 206 -25.53 -13.09 11.42
CA LEU A 206 -25.57 -11.92 10.54
C LEU A 206 -24.24 -11.15 10.67
N ALA A 207 -23.35 -11.32 9.70
CA ALA A 207 -22.07 -10.60 9.60
C ALA A 207 -21.76 -10.27 8.13
N LEU A 208 -20.85 -9.31 7.92
CA LEU A 208 -20.25 -9.05 6.62
C LEU A 208 -18.99 -9.91 6.44
N CYS A 209 -18.89 -10.65 5.34
CA CYS A 209 -17.79 -11.59 5.11
C CYS A 209 -16.66 -10.94 4.30
N HIS A 210 -15.42 -10.96 4.81
CA HIS A 210 -14.28 -10.30 4.16
C HIS A 210 -13.02 -11.19 4.14
N ALA A 211 -12.49 -11.46 2.94
CA ALA A 211 -11.24 -12.19 2.76
C ALA A 211 -10.08 -11.22 2.46
N PHE A 212 -8.98 -11.34 3.20
CA PHE A 212 -7.72 -10.62 2.93
C PHE A 212 -6.64 -11.60 2.44
N PHE A 213 -6.23 -11.50 1.17
CA PHE A 213 -5.07 -12.22 0.66
C PHE A 213 -3.79 -11.41 0.88
N VAL A 214 -2.86 -11.94 1.68
CA VAL A 214 -1.62 -11.26 2.10
C VAL A 214 -0.42 -11.97 1.47
N THR A 215 0.27 -11.29 0.54
CA THR A 215 1.42 -11.85 -0.18
C THR A 215 2.60 -10.88 -0.24
N ALA A 216 3.82 -11.42 -0.18
CA ALA A 216 5.05 -10.68 -0.50
C ALA A 216 5.47 -10.78 -1.98
N SER A 217 4.81 -11.63 -2.77
CA SER A 217 5.15 -11.85 -4.18
C SER A 217 3.89 -12.00 -5.03
N PRO A 218 3.20 -10.89 -5.37
CA PRO A 218 2.06 -10.89 -6.30
C PRO A 218 2.48 -11.20 -7.76
N SER A 219 3.59 -11.88 -7.98
CA SER A 219 4.06 -12.34 -9.31
C SER A 219 3.15 -13.42 -9.90
N VAL A 220 2.33 -14.09 -9.09
CA VAL A 220 1.23 -14.94 -9.56
C VAL A 220 0.05 -14.03 -9.93
N ARG A 221 -0.17 -13.88 -11.25
CA ARG A 221 -1.23 -13.04 -11.82
C ARG A 221 -2.62 -13.64 -11.55
N LEU A 222 -3.18 -13.36 -10.38
CA LEU A 222 -4.38 -14.01 -9.81
C LEU A 222 -5.62 -13.75 -10.67
N SER A 223 -6.25 -14.81 -11.20
CA SER A 223 -7.64 -14.71 -11.70
C SER A 223 -8.59 -14.42 -10.55
N THR A 224 -9.55 -13.52 -10.73
CA THR A 224 -10.56 -13.22 -9.70
C THR A 224 -11.20 -14.50 -9.16
N PRO A 225 -11.17 -14.77 -7.84
CA PRO A 225 -11.90 -15.88 -7.28
C PRO A 225 -13.40 -15.68 -7.53
N ALA A 226 -14.08 -16.74 -7.94
CA ALA A 226 -15.55 -16.76 -7.98
C ALA A 226 -16.10 -16.95 -6.56
N THR A 227 -15.85 -15.96 -5.70
CA THR A 227 -16.42 -15.87 -4.35
C THR A 227 -17.95 -15.75 -4.42
N ASP A 228 -18.64 -16.25 -3.39
CA ASP A 228 -20.08 -16.00 -3.22
C ASP A 228 -20.33 -14.48 -3.15
N ARG A 229 -21.48 -14.02 -3.65
CA ARG A 229 -21.78 -12.60 -3.91
C ARG A 229 -21.90 -11.73 -2.64
N GLY A 230 -21.68 -12.29 -1.46
CA GLY A 230 -21.62 -11.59 -0.17
C GLY A 230 -20.22 -11.52 0.46
N ILE A 231 -19.16 -12.00 -0.22
CA ILE A 231 -17.79 -12.00 0.33
C ILE A 231 -16.93 -10.93 -0.35
N GLY A 232 -16.53 -9.90 0.40
CA GLY A 232 -15.60 -8.88 -0.07
C GLY A 232 -14.17 -9.42 -0.16
N PHE A 233 -13.51 -9.28 -1.32
CA PHE A 233 -12.14 -9.74 -1.52
C PHE A 233 -11.13 -8.58 -1.54
N HIS A 234 -10.15 -8.65 -0.63
CA HIS A 234 -9.16 -7.63 -0.35
C HIS A 234 -7.75 -8.20 -0.51
N THR A 235 -6.78 -7.36 -0.87
CA THR A 235 -5.40 -7.83 -1.09
C THR A 235 -4.38 -6.92 -0.42
N ILE A 236 -3.32 -7.49 0.16
CA ILE A 236 -2.19 -6.77 0.76
C ILE A 236 -0.89 -7.23 0.09
N SER A 237 -0.07 -6.29 -0.39
CA SER A 237 1.17 -6.59 -1.13
C SER A 237 2.23 -5.48 -1.05
N PRO A 238 3.47 -5.69 -1.55
CA PRO A 238 4.46 -4.62 -1.69
C PRO A 238 4.29 -3.75 -2.95
N HIS A 239 3.36 -4.07 -3.85
CA HIS A 239 3.17 -3.37 -5.13
C HIS A 239 2.04 -2.33 -5.03
N PHE A 240 2.17 -1.21 -5.75
CA PHE A 240 1.16 -0.13 -5.72
C PHE A 240 -0.20 -0.49 -6.36
N ARG A 241 -0.25 -1.55 -7.18
CA ARG A 241 -1.45 -2.15 -7.78
C ARG A 241 -1.35 -3.66 -7.68
N PHE A 242 -2.46 -4.36 -7.51
CA PHE A 242 -2.47 -5.83 -7.50
C PHE A 242 -2.69 -6.39 -8.91
N PRO A 243 -1.78 -7.22 -9.46
CA PRO A 243 -1.84 -7.70 -10.84
C PRO A 243 -2.81 -8.88 -11.00
N PHE A 244 -4.09 -8.59 -11.15
CA PHE A 244 -5.11 -9.59 -11.49
C PHE A 244 -4.98 -10.11 -12.94
N SER A 245 -5.57 -11.26 -13.22
CA SER A 245 -5.81 -11.82 -14.57
C SER A 245 -7.28 -11.70 -14.94
N GLY A 246 -7.56 -11.23 -16.16
CA GLY A 246 -8.91 -11.11 -16.72
C GLY A 246 -9.56 -9.75 -16.45
N SER A 247 -10.81 -9.61 -16.92
CA SER A 247 -11.62 -8.39 -16.81
C SER A 247 -12.27 -8.18 -15.44
N ASP A 248 -12.55 -9.25 -14.73
CA ASP A 248 -13.57 -9.28 -13.67
C ASP A 248 -12.95 -8.92 -12.30
N ILE A 249 -12.16 -7.85 -12.23
CA ILE A 249 -11.31 -7.51 -11.08
C ILE A 249 -12.16 -7.20 -9.81
N PRO A 250 -11.77 -7.65 -8.59
CA PRO A 250 -12.58 -7.46 -7.39
C PRO A 250 -12.68 -5.99 -6.93
N SER A 251 -13.89 -5.58 -6.55
CA SER A 251 -14.23 -4.22 -6.09
C SER A 251 -13.72 -3.85 -4.68
N GLY A 252 -13.10 -4.79 -3.95
CA GLY A 252 -12.57 -4.53 -2.61
C GLY A 252 -11.23 -3.77 -2.62
N TRP A 253 -10.84 -3.25 -1.46
CA TRP A 253 -9.56 -2.58 -1.20
C TRP A 253 -8.30 -3.34 -1.64
N HIS A 254 -7.30 -2.59 -2.12
CA HIS A 254 -5.89 -2.97 -2.06
C HIS A 254 -5.16 -2.20 -0.95
N ILE A 255 -4.23 -2.82 -0.25
CA ILE A 255 -3.37 -2.16 0.72
C ILE A 255 -1.92 -2.48 0.40
N PHE A 256 -1.22 -1.51 -0.19
CA PHE A 256 0.22 -1.65 -0.39
C PHE A 256 1.00 -1.19 0.86
N TYR A 257 2.02 -1.95 1.26
CA TYR A 257 3.00 -1.53 2.27
C TYR A 257 4.24 -0.94 1.58
N ASP A 258 4.65 0.26 1.98
CA ASP A 258 5.75 0.98 1.34
C ASP A 258 7.11 0.41 1.76
N THR A 259 7.84 -0.18 0.80
CA THR A 259 9.19 -0.69 1.03
C THR A 259 10.25 0.41 1.10
N ASN A 260 9.98 1.63 0.59
CA ASN A 260 11.01 2.55 0.13
C ASN A 260 11.30 3.74 1.07
N SER A 261 10.39 4.12 1.99
CA SER A 261 10.71 5.17 2.98
C SER A 261 11.83 4.73 3.96
N TYR A 262 12.49 5.67 4.64
CA TYR A 262 13.68 5.35 5.46
C TYR A 262 13.38 5.04 6.94
N ASP A 263 12.21 5.42 7.47
CA ASP A 263 11.81 5.11 8.85
C ASP A 263 10.84 3.92 8.89
N ALA A 264 11.21 2.89 9.66
CA ALA A 264 10.39 1.70 9.82
C ALA A 264 9.16 1.92 10.73
N ASN A 265 9.19 2.89 11.64
CA ASN A 265 8.10 3.12 12.59
C ASN A 265 6.91 3.82 11.90
N SER A 266 7.17 4.84 11.07
CA SER A 266 6.16 5.47 10.22
C SER A 266 5.58 4.51 9.19
N LYS A 267 6.37 3.59 8.60
CA LYS A 267 5.82 2.51 7.73
C LYS A 267 4.74 1.70 8.44
N GLU A 268 5.03 1.21 9.64
CA GLU A 268 4.09 0.38 10.39
C GLU A 268 2.85 1.18 10.83
N ALA A 269 3.02 2.45 11.21
CA ALA A 269 1.90 3.34 11.53
C ALA A 269 1.00 3.63 10.32
N VAL A 270 1.59 3.95 9.15
CA VAL A 270 0.84 4.20 7.90
C VAL A 270 0.12 2.94 7.43
N LEU A 271 0.75 1.76 7.51
CA LEU A 271 0.13 0.48 7.17
C LEU A 271 -1.07 0.18 8.08
N LYS A 272 -0.90 0.34 9.41
CA LYS A 272 -2.00 0.19 10.38
C LYS A 272 -3.14 1.17 10.12
N HIS A 273 -2.84 2.43 9.80
CA HIS A 273 -3.86 3.42 9.47
C HIS A 273 -4.68 3.02 8.23
N LYS A 274 -4.02 2.64 7.12
CA LYS A 274 -4.71 2.13 5.91
C LYS A 274 -5.63 0.94 6.22
N ILE A 275 -5.15 -0.01 7.03
CA ILE A 275 -5.89 -1.22 7.40
C ILE A 275 -7.10 -0.87 8.28
N SER A 276 -6.92 0.03 9.25
CA SER A 276 -8.02 0.53 10.10
C SER A 276 -9.09 1.22 9.25
N THR A 277 -8.71 2.17 8.39
CA THR A 277 -9.65 2.86 7.49
C THR A 277 -10.39 1.91 6.55
N ALA A 278 -9.71 0.88 6.02
CA ALA A 278 -10.35 -0.14 5.19
C ALA A 278 -11.38 -0.98 5.97
N ILE A 279 -11.08 -1.34 7.23
CA ILE A 279 -11.96 -2.13 8.11
C ILE A 279 -13.13 -1.29 8.65
N GLU A 280 -12.87 -0.04 9.07
CA GLU A 280 -13.90 0.96 9.40
C GLU A 280 -14.88 1.15 8.24
N HIS A 281 -14.36 1.24 7.01
CA HIS A 281 -15.18 1.24 5.80
C HIS A 281 -16.01 -0.06 5.65
N MET A 282 -15.41 -1.24 5.83
CA MET A 282 -16.13 -2.52 5.70
C MET A 282 -17.37 -2.58 6.62
N ARG A 283 -17.25 -2.09 7.88
CA ARG A 283 -18.37 -2.02 8.85
C ARG A 283 -19.58 -1.22 8.39
N THR A 284 -19.44 -0.35 7.39
CA THR A 284 -20.57 0.42 6.83
C THR A 284 -21.52 -0.45 5.98
N GLY A 285 -21.08 -1.64 5.58
CA GLY A 285 -21.84 -2.50 4.65
C GLY A 285 -21.93 -1.90 3.24
N VAL A 286 -20.94 -1.12 2.81
CA VAL A 286 -20.82 -0.54 1.47
C VAL A 286 -19.68 -1.22 0.70
N GLU A 287 -19.84 -1.46 -0.60
CA GLU A 287 -18.71 -1.73 -1.49
C GLU A 287 -18.03 -0.40 -1.88
N PRO A 288 -16.69 -0.26 -1.72
CA PRO A 288 -16.04 1.02 -2.01
C PRO A 288 -16.01 1.32 -3.52
N GLY A 289 -16.21 0.29 -4.36
CA GLY A 289 -16.26 0.39 -5.81
C GLY A 289 -14.89 0.47 -6.48
N VAL A 290 -14.89 0.82 -7.76
CA VAL A 290 -13.68 0.99 -8.57
C VAL A 290 -13.84 2.18 -9.52
N VAL A 291 -12.69 2.75 -9.89
CA VAL A 291 -12.57 3.73 -10.97
C VAL A 291 -12.08 3.03 -12.22
N THR A 292 -12.60 3.41 -13.39
CA THR A 292 -12.34 2.71 -14.66
C THR A 292 -12.05 3.64 -15.82
N ASP A 293 -11.43 3.11 -16.88
CA ASP A 293 -11.13 3.78 -18.15
C ASP A 293 -10.36 5.11 -17.95
N LEU A 294 -9.31 5.04 -17.12
CA LEU A 294 -8.47 6.18 -16.74
C LEU A 294 -7.55 6.58 -17.90
N LYS A 295 -7.62 7.83 -18.33
CA LYS A 295 -6.86 8.40 -19.46
C LYS A 295 -6.08 9.61 -19.01
N LEU A 296 -4.75 9.48 -18.99
CA LEU A 296 -3.83 10.56 -18.69
C LEU A 296 -3.43 11.29 -19.98
N SER A 297 -3.57 12.60 -19.98
CA SER A 297 -3.11 13.50 -21.04
C SER A 297 -2.13 14.51 -20.45
N LEU A 298 -1.05 14.79 -21.19
CA LEU A 298 0.07 15.60 -20.74
C LEU A 298 0.29 16.78 -21.69
N VAL A 299 0.33 17.99 -21.15
CA VAL A 299 0.53 19.24 -21.89
C VAL A 299 1.79 19.90 -21.36
N ALA A 300 2.77 20.14 -22.24
CA ALA A 300 3.99 20.84 -21.84
C ALA A 300 3.70 22.32 -21.52
N GLY A 301 4.39 22.85 -20.50
CA GLY A 301 4.37 24.28 -20.17
C GLY A 301 5.07 25.14 -21.22
N ASP A 302 5.00 26.46 -21.07
CA ASP A 302 5.52 27.40 -22.07
C ASP A 302 7.01 27.15 -22.40
N ARG A 303 7.27 26.86 -23.68
CA ARG A 303 8.58 26.52 -24.26
C ARG A 303 9.22 25.22 -23.72
N CYS A 304 8.51 24.46 -22.90
CA CYS A 304 8.88 23.10 -22.50
C CYS A 304 8.44 22.08 -23.57
N GLN A 305 8.93 20.85 -23.46
CA GLN A 305 8.55 19.74 -24.35
C GLN A 305 8.57 18.43 -23.58
N VAL A 306 7.48 17.65 -23.59
CA VAL A 306 7.51 16.26 -23.12
C VAL A 306 8.38 15.45 -24.08
N GLN A 307 9.45 14.85 -23.57
CA GLN A 307 10.43 14.06 -24.34
C GLN A 307 10.10 12.57 -24.31
N ALA A 308 9.74 12.06 -23.14
CA ALA A 308 9.45 10.65 -22.91
C ALA A 308 8.42 10.49 -21.79
N VAL A 309 7.67 9.40 -21.85
CA VAL A 309 6.82 8.88 -20.77
C VAL A 309 7.23 7.42 -20.58
N LEU A 310 7.49 6.98 -19.35
CA LEU A 310 8.02 5.64 -19.08
C LEU A 310 6.94 4.56 -18.84
N GLU A 311 5.68 4.98 -18.71
CA GLU A 311 4.53 4.12 -18.42
C GLU A 311 3.42 4.38 -19.45
N GLU A 312 2.44 3.49 -19.53
CA GLU A 312 1.25 3.70 -20.36
C GLU A 312 0.41 4.87 -19.82
N CYS A 313 -0.16 5.68 -20.71
CA CYS A 313 -1.06 6.80 -20.38
C CYS A 313 -2.54 6.40 -20.27
N HIS A 314 -2.84 5.10 -20.30
CA HIS A 314 -4.17 4.54 -20.09
C HIS A 314 -4.11 3.45 -19.02
N LEU A 315 -5.17 3.33 -18.24
CA LEU A 315 -5.33 2.27 -17.25
C LEU A 315 -6.81 1.86 -17.16
N ASP A 316 -7.09 0.58 -17.39
CA ASP A 316 -8.47 0.06 -17.40
C ASP A 316 -9.21 0.27 -16.07
N LEU A 317 -8.52 0.11 -14.94
CA LEU A 317 -9.12 0.07 -13.60
C LEU A 317 -8.10 0.45 -12.51
N LEU A 318 -8.58 1.15 -11.48
CA LEU A 318 -7.84 1.41 -10.24
C LEU A 318 -8.74 1.15 -9.01
N ARG A 319 -8.28 0.30 -8.08
CA ARG A 319 -9.02 -0.09 -6.86
C ARG A 319 -8.70 0.85 -5.69
N PRO A 320 -9.60 1.03 -4.71
CA PRO A 320 -9.34 1.85 -3.52
C PRO A 320 -8.10 1.35 -2.77
N GLY A 321 -7.19 2.30 -2.50
CA GLY A 321 -5.87 2.10 -1.92
C GLY A 321 -4.75 1.82 -2.92
N GLU A 322 -5.04 1.68 -4.22
CA GLU A 322 -4.03 1.54 -5.28
C GLU A 322 -3.49 2.89 -5.78
N ARG A 323 -2.29 2.86 -6.37
CA ARG A 323 -1.66 4.01 -7.02
C ARG A 323 -1.12 3.69 -8.41
N TRP A 324 -1.29 4.65 -9.32
CA TRP A 324 -0.69 4.67 -10.64
C TRP A 324 0.28 5.87 -10.68
N MET A 325 1.54 5.61 -11.02
CA MET A 325 2.59 6.63 -11.09
C MET A 325 3.12 6.63 -12.52
N VAL A 326 3.13 7.80 -13.17
CA VAL A 326 3.60 7.95 -14.55
C VAL A 326 4.80 8.89 -14.56
N PRO A 327 6.04 8.36 -14.71
CA PRO A 327 7.24 9.17 -14.85
C PRO A 327 7.33 9.77 -16.26
N VAL A 328 7.60 11.07 -16.32
CA VAL A 328 7.67 11.88 -17.53
C VAL A 328 8.99 12.65 -17.56
N GLN A 329 9.71 12.58 -18.68
CA GLN A 329 10.85 13.45 -18.93
C GLN A 329 10.39 14.69 -19.70
N VAL A 330 10.64 15.87 -19.14
CA VAL A 330 10.26 17.16 -19.71
C VAL A 330 11.52 17.95 -20.03
N ARG A 331 11.75 18.26 -21.31
CA ARG A 331 12.72 19.27 -21.71
C ARG A 331 12.22 20.63 -21.26
N VAL A 332 13.10 21.41 -20.66
CA VAL A 332 12.85 22.77 -20.22
C VAL A 332 13.85 23.72 -20.89
N PRO A 333 13.50 25.00 -21.11
CA PRO A 333 14.49 25.98 -21.55
C PRO A 333 15.60 26.15 -20.52
N ALA A 334 16.85 26.22 -20.99
CA ALA A 334 17.95 26.76 -20.19
C ALA A 334 17.57 28.16 -19.68
N ALA A 335 17.82 28.43 -18.39
CA ALA A 335 17.23 29.56 -17.67
C ALA A 335 17.62 30.95 -18.22
N SER A 336 18.70 31.03 -19.00
CA SER A 336 19.30 32.27 -19.49
C SER A 336 18.70 32.85 -20.78
N ILE A 337 17.76 32.18 -21.48
CA ILE A 337 17.21 32.69 -22.76
C ILE A 337 16.11 33.74 -22.54
N ARG A 338 16.49 34.89 -21.96
CA ARG A 338 15.84 36.18 -22.28
C ARG A 338 16.34 36.67 -23.64
N GLN A 339 15.49 37.42 -24.34
CA GLN A 339 15.81 37.95 -25.66
C GLN A 339 16.96 38.98 -25.59
N PRO A 340 17.80 39.12 -26.64
CA PRO A 340 18.82 40.16 -26.69
C PRO A 340 18.16 41.54 -26.56
N LEU A 341 18.68 42.38 -25.65
CA LEU A 341 18.15 43.72 -25.42
C LEU A 341 18.12 44.51 -26.73
N ARG A 342 16.92 44.98 -27.13
CA ARG A 342 16.79 46.09 -28.06
C ARG A 342 17.22 47.38 -27.36
N VAL A 343 18.53 47.64 -27.39
CA VAL A 343 19.14 48.86 -26.85
C VAL A 343 18.49 50.07 -27.52
N THR A 344 17.55 50.68 -26.81
CA THR A 344 16.82 51.86 -27.25
C THR A 344 17.47 53.05 -26.56
N GLY A 345 18.33 53.76 -27.28
CA GLY A 345 19.18 54.80 -26.70
C GLY A 345 18.38 55.97 -26.11
N GLY A 346 18.33 56.07 -24.79
CA GLY A 346 17.73 57.17 -24.05
C GLY A 346 18.80 58.02 -23.36
N ASN A 347 18.89 59.31 -23.71
CA ASN A 347 19.82 60.25 -23.08
C ASN A 347 19.21 60.83 -21.80
N THR A 348 19.86 60.63 -20.65
CA THR A 348 19.59 61.39 -19.42
C THR A 348 20.89 61.94 -18.83
N THR A 349 21.01 63.26 -18.77
CA THR A 349 22.17 63.96 -18.21
C THR A 349 21.99 64.24 -16.72
N CYS A 350 22.75 63.56 -15.87
CA CYS A 350 23.03 64.01 -14.51
C CYS A 350 24.43 64.64 -14.43
N ARG A 351 24.67 65.44 -13.38
CA ARG A 351 25.74 66.45 -13.34
C ARG A 351 26.50 66.39 -12.01
N ASN A 352 27.82 66.48 -12.08
CA ASN A 352 28.80 66.53 -10.97
C ASN A 352 29.17 65.21 -10.28
N SER A 353 29.21 64.12 -11.04
CA SER A 353 29.93 62.89 -10.70
C SER A 353 30.84 62.51 -11.89
N HIS A 354 31.95 61.81 -11.64
CA HIS A 354 32.94 61.53 -12.68
C HIS A 354 32.34 60.53 -13.68
N PRO A 355 32.29 60.80 -15.00
CA PRO A 355 31.49 60.01 -15.95
C PRO A 355 31.98 58.55 -16.12
N THR A 356 33.18 58.25 -15.64
CA THR A 356 33.73 56.89 -15.51
C THR A 356 33.18 56.15 -14.30
N VAL A 357 33.04 56.83 -13.15
CA VAL A 357 32.62 56.21 -11.88
C VAL A 357 31.14 55.89 -11.91
N ASP A 358 30.30 56.79 -12.42
CA ASP A 358 28.87 56.52 -12.59
C ASP A 358 28.66 55.37 -13.56
N LYS A 359 29.36 55.35 -14.71
CA LYS A 359 29.29 54.22 -15.64
C LYS A 359 29.74 52.91 -15.01
N VAL A 360 30.85 52.90 -14.26
CA VAL A 360 31.32 51.70 -13.57
C VAL A 360 30.34 51.27 -12.48
N MET A 361 29.72 52.18 -11.73
CA MET A 361 28.71 51.83 -10.73
C MET A 361 27.38 51.39 -11.33
N THR A 362 26.92 51.99 -12.44
CA THR A 362 25.75 51.48 -13.17
C THR A 362 26.06 50.12 -13.78
N GLN A 363 27.24 49.90 -14.38
CA GLN A 363 27.63 48.57 -14.89
C GLN A 363 27.80 47.54 -13.76
N LEU A 364 28.27 47.93 -12.58
CA LEU A 364 28.30 47.08 -11.39
C LEU A 364 26.90 46.81 -10.84
N GLN A 365 25.99 47.78 -10.85
CA GLN A 365 24.60 47.59 -10.42
C GLN A 365 23.80 46.79 -11.42
N ASP A 366 24.02 46.94 -12.73
CA ASP A 366 23.46 46.09 -13.77
C ASP A 366 23.96 44.64 -13.57
N LEU A 367 25.29 44.43 -13.45
CA LEU A 367 25.87 43.11 -13.13
C LEU A 367 25.34 42.53 -11.82
N LEU A 368 25.24 43.32 -10.74
CA LEU A 368 24.74 42.86 -9.44
C LEU A 368 23.21 42.68 -9.41
N THR A 369 22.49 43.25 -10.39
CA THR A 369 21.06 42.99 -10.61
C THR A 369 20.87 41.76 -11.48
N ASP A 370 21.76 41.50 -12.45
CA ASP A 370 21.83 40.20 -13.13
C ASP A 370 22.15 39.09 -12.12
N PHE A 371 23.10 39.31 -11.19
CA PHE A 371 23.36 38.44 -10.02
C PHE A 371 22.30 38.53 -8.91
N SER A 372 21.16 39.19 -9.10
CA SER A 372 20.10 39.13 -8.10
C SER A 372 19.45 37.75 -8.09
N HIS A 373 19.46 37.07 -6.94
CA HIS A 373 18.90 35.73 -6.74
C HIS A 373 17.35 35.76 -6.82
N GLY A 374 16.84 35.95 -8.02
CA GLY A 374 15.42 35.88 -8.35
C GLY A 374 15.01 34.45 -8.67
N ASP A 375 14.62 33.70 -7.65
CA ASP A 375 13.98 32.38 -7.80
C ASP A 375 12.81 32.47 -8.79
N THR A 376 12.92 31.78 -9.94
CA THR A 376 11.89 31.79 -10.98
C THR A 376 11.07 30.52 -10.97
N THR A 377 9.79 30.63 -10.58
CA THR A 377 8.83 29.53 -10.63
C THR A 377 8.30 29.35 -12.06
N GLN A 378 8.84 28.40 -12.83
CA GLN A 378 8.35 28.04 -14.16
C GLN A 378 7.31 26.90 -14.10
N HIS A 379 6.21 27.05 -14.83
CA HIS A 379 5.33 25.94 -15.17
C HIS A 379 5.97 25.04 -16.22
N ILE A 380 6.14 23.74 -15.94
CA ILE A 380 6.81 22.80 -16.87
C ILE A 380 5.84 21.84 -17.57
N MET A 381 4.73 21.45 -16.94
CA MET A 381 3.77 20.47 -17.48
C MET A 381 2.45 20.46 -16.71
N SER A 382 1.32 20.47 -17.41
CA SER A 382 0.01 20.12 -16.87
C SER A 382 -0.33 18.66 -17.19
N ALA A 383 -0.89 17.96 -16.22
CA ALA A 383 -1.45 16.63 -16.33
C ALA A 383 -2.98 16.71 -16.18
N ARG A 384 -3.71 16.21 -17.16
CA ARG A 384 -5.18 16.12 -17.19
C ARG A 384 -5.58 14.65 -17.22
N LEU A 385 -6.31 14.20 -16.21
CA LEU A 385 -6.81 12.84 -16.08
C LEU A 385 -8.32 12.83 -16.32
N GLU A 386 -8.77 11.97 -17.22
CA GLU A 386 -10.19 11.66 -17.42
C GLU A 386 -10.48 10.22 -16.96
N TYR A 387 -11.61 9.99 -16.30
CA TYR A 387 -11.99 8.64 -15.86
C TYR A 387 -13.51 8.46 -15.75
N ARG A 388 -13.96 7.19 -15.71
CA ARG A 388 -15.34 6.82 -15.41
C ARG A 388 -15.47 6.45 -13.93
N HIS A 389 -16.32 7.20 -13.21
CA HIS A 389 -16.70 6.90 -11.83
C HIS A 389 -18.01 6.09 -11.81
N THR A 390 -18.07 5.06 -10.98
CA THR A 390 -19.17 4.08 -10.99
C THR A 390 -20.49 4.59 -10.36
N LEU A 391 -20.51 5.79 -9.75
CA LEU A 391 -21.77 6.52 -9.43
C LEU A 391 -22.41 7.22 -10.64
N LEU A 392 -21.65 7.46 -11.70
CA LEU A 392 -22.10 8.27 -12.84
C LEU A 392 -22.64 7.36 -13.95
N SER A 393 -23.43 7.93 -14.86
CA SER A 393 -23.85 7.21 -16.07
C SER A 393 -22.62 6.87 -16.93
N VAL A 394 -22.68 5.78 -17.70
CA VAL A 394 -21.57 5.28 -18.54
C VAL A 394 -21.10 6.30 -19.60
N GLN A 395 -21.93 7.32 -19.88
CA GLN A 395 -21.66 8.42 -20.80
C GLN A 395 -20.87 9.57 -20.16
N ASN A 396 -20.86 9.68 -18.83
CA ASN A 396 -20.20 10.75 -18.09
C ASN A 396 -18.76 10.36 -17.74
N THR A 397 -17.83 11.30 -17.86
CA THR A 397 -16.47 11.22 -17.32
C THR A 397 -16.25 12.30 -16.26
N VAL A 398 -15.41 11.99 -15.28
CA VAL A 398 -14.82 12.98 -14.38
C VAL A 398 -13.49 13.43 -14.97
N GLN A 399 -13.16 14.71 -14.84
CA GLN A 399 -11.87 15.27 -15.22
C GLN A 399 -11.18 15.86 -13.99
N LEU A 400 -9.90 15.55 -13.81
CA LEU A 400 -9.00 16.20 -12.86
C LEU A 400 -7.82 16.84 -13.61
N GLU A 401 -7.24 17.88 -13.05
CA GLU A 401 -6.09 18.59 -13.62
C GLU A 401 -5.09 18.98 -12.53
N SER A 402 -3.80 18.82 -12.82
CA SER A 402 -2.69 19.02 -11.88
C SER A 402 -1.51 19.62 -12.64
N SER A 403 -0.88 20.69 -12.12
CA SER A 403 0.15 21.44 -12.84
C SER A 403 1.48 21.45 -12.09
N CYS A 404 2.54 21.07 -12.79
CA CYS A 404 3.87 20.92 -12.25
C CYS A 404 4.66 22.23 -12.36
N MET A 405 5.01 22.80 -11.21
CA MET A 405 5.80 24.02 -11.09
C MET A 405 7.20 23.67 -10.58
N VAL A 406 8.24 24.30 -11.15
CA VAL A 406 9.62 24.18 -10.69
C VAL A 406 10.19 25.57 -10.41
N VAL A 407 10.75 25.77 -9.22
CA VAL A 407 11.60 26.93 -8.92
C VAL A 407 12.98 26.67 -9.52
N ARG A 408 13.52 27.63 -10.27
CA ARG A 408 14.92 27.62 -10.73
C ARG A 408 15.65 28.87 -10.30
N ASP A 409 16.88 28.68 -9.84
CA ASP A 409 17.92 29.69 -9.94
C ASP A 409 18.20 29.96 -11.43
N VAL A 410 18.37 31.22 -11.78
CA VAL A 410 18.66 31.68 -13.15
C VAL A 410 20.15 31.45 -13.51
N HIS A 411 20.99 31.11 -12.52
CA HIS A 411 22.45 31.10 -12.61
C HIS A 411 23.14 29.72 -12.53
N GLU A 412 22.46 28.60 -12.82
CA GLU A 412 23.17 27.33 -13.09
C GLU A 412 23.97 27.41 -14.41
N PHE A 413 25.17 27.98 -14.32
CA PHE A 413 26.16 27.95 -15.38
C PHE A 413 26.66 26.53 -15.58
N GLY A 414 26.35 25.96 -16.76
CA GLY A 414 26.91 24.70 -17.23
C GLY A 414 28.40 24.80 -17.54
N ILE A 415 29.24 24.94 -16.51
CA ILE A 415 30.69 24.69 -16.58
C ILE A 415 30.91 23.18 -16.56
N ALA A 416 30.50 22.52 -17.64
CA ALA A 416 31.01 21.21 -18.01
C ALA A 416 32.44 21.39 -18.54
N SER A 417 33.39 21.68 -17.64
CA SER A 417 34.80 21.77 -17.99
C SER A 417 35.27 20.43 -18.55
N LEU A 418 35.73 20.47 -19.79
CA LEU A 418 36.61 19.45 -20.35
C LEU A 418 37.89 19.39 -19.51
N GLU A 419 38.24 18.20 -19.03
CA GLU A 419 39.63 17.83 -18.75
C GLU A 419 39.97 16.53 -19.51
N PRO A 420 41.26 16.26 -19.83
CA PRO A 420 41.64 15.52 -21.03
C PRO A 420 41.60 13.99 -20.96
#